data_AF-A0A6I7XG90-F1
#
_entry.id   AF-A0A6I7XG90-F1
#
_cell.length_a   1.000
_cell.length_b   1.000
_cell.length_c   1.000
_cell.angle_alpha   90.00
_cell.angle_beta   90.00
_cell.angle_gamma   90.00
#
_symmetry.space_group_name_H-M   'P 1'
#
loop_
_entity.id
_entity.type
_entity.pdbx_description
1 polymer ?
#
loop_
_entity_poly.entity_id
_entity_poly.type
_entity_poly.pdbx_seq_one_letter_code
_entity_poly.pdbx_strand_id
1 'polypeptide(L)'
;MEMLRNPKNTKQEIKLAFFYIIDAGIVGLMLILASYMPKIIPVGGFVKIMFYVLFGIVGLFLCIKPANSPTNRNIKVILDMLKQDNKNYHPIEVNTISSETEKK
;
A
#
# COMPACT_ATOMS: atom_id res chain seq x y z
N MET A 1 10.92 39.15 13.64
CA MET A 1 9.74 38.46 14.19
C MET A 1 10.06 36.97 14.19
N GLU A 2 10.40 36.40 15.35
CA GLU A 2 10.52 34.95 15.47
C GLU A 2 9.12 34.36 15.35
N MET A 3 8.86 33.62 14.27
CA MET A 3 7.63 32.86 14.14
C MET A 3 7.65 31.75 15.19
N LEU A 4 6.75 31.83 16.17
CA LEU A 4 6.47 30.74 17.11
C LEU A 4 6.08 29.49 16.31
N ARG A 5 7.05 28.61 16.08
CA ARG A 5 6.85 27.36 15.34
C ARG A 5 5.99 26.45 16.20
N ASN A 6 4.70 26.36 15.85
CA ASN A 6 3.77 25.46 16.50
C ASN A 6 4.34 24.03 16.46
N PRO A 7 4.64 23.39 17.61
CA PRO A 7 5.26 22.05 17.64
C PRO A 7 4.40 20.98 16.96
N LYS A 8 3.10 21.25 16.76
CA LYS A 8 2.18 20.40 16.00
C LYS A 8 2.56 20.32 14.51
N ASN A 9 3.10 21.38 13.93
CA ASN A 9 3.49 21.45 12.51
C ASN A 9 4.80 20.68 12.24
N THR A 10 5.78 20.81 13.13
CA THR A 10 7.06 20.08 13.03
C THR A 10 6.87 18.56 13.04
N LYS A 11 5.95 18.03 13.86
CA LYS A 11 5.63 16.59 13.87
C LYS A 11 4.96 16.11 12.57
N GLN A 12 4.17 16.97 11.92
CA GLN A 12 3.53 16.65 10.65
C GLN A 12 4.54 16.65 9.49
N GLU A 13 5.45 17.62 9.44
CA GLU A 13 6.54 17.69 8.46
C GLU A 13 7.42 16.44 8.51
N ILE A 14 7.87 16.03 9.71
CA ILE A 14 8.70 14.83 9.90
C ILE A 14 7.94 13.58 9.44
N LYS A 15 6.65 13.47 9.75
CA LYS A 15 5.82 12.33 9.33
C LYS A 15 5.66 12.28 7.82
N LEU A 16 5.48 13.43 7.18
CA LEU A 16 5.36 13.55 5.72
C LEU A 16 6.67 13.18 5.02
N ALA A 17 7.81 13.67 5.53
CA ALA A 17 9.13 13.32 5.01
C ALA A 17 9.42 11.82 5.14
N PHE A 18 9.08 11.20 6.28
CA PHE A 18 9.22 9.76 6.48
C PHE A 18 8.36 8.95 5.49
N PHE A 19 7.13 9.41 5.21
CA PHE A 19 6.28 8.79 4.19
C PHE A 19 6.94 8.84 2.79
N TYR A 20 7.51 9.98 2.39
CA TYR A 20 8.17 10.11 1.09
C TYR A 20 9.46 9.29 0.98
N ILE A 21 10.22 9.13 2.07
CA ILE A 21 11.42 8.27 2.08
C ILE A 21 11.04 6.80 1.83
N ILE A 22 9.96 6.32 2.47
CA ILE A 22 9.47 4.95 2.23
C ILE A 22 9.05 4.79 0.76
N ASP A 23 8.40 5.79 0.18
CA ASP A 23 7.96 5.73 -1.22
C ASP A 23 9.12 5.71 -2.20
N ALA A 24 10.14 6.52 -1.94
CA ALA A 24 11.39 6.48 -2.70
C ALA A 24 12.07 5.10 -2.56
N GLY A 25 12.03 4.49 -1.38
CA GLY A 25 12.52 3.13 -1.14
C GLY A 25 11.76 2.07 -1.94
N ILE A 26 10.43 2.13 -1.98
CA ILE A 26 9.59 1.19 -2.73
C ILE A 26 9.84 1.32 -4.23
N VAL A 27 9.85 2.56 -4.76
CA VAL A 27 10.12 2.80 -6.18
C VAL A 27 11.55 2.37 -6.55
N GLY A 28 12.53 2.71 -5.72
CA GLY A 28 13.92 2.28 -5.90
C GLY A 28 14.07 0.76 -5.93
N LEU A 29 13.41 0.05 -5.01
CA LEU A 29 13.41 -1.42 -4.98
C LEU A 29 12.78 -2.02 -6.24
N MET A 30 11.69 -1.43 -6.74
CA MET A 30 11.07 -1.88 -7.99
C MET A 30 11.96 -1.66 -9.22
N LEU A 31 12.71 -0.56 -9.27
CA LEU A 31 13.68 -0.33 -10.35
C LEU A 31 14.88 -1.29 -10.27
N ILE A 32 15.34 -1.63 -9.06
CA ILE A 32 16.36 -2.66 -8.87
C ILE A 32 15.83 -4.01 -9.38
N LEU A 33 14.61 -4.41 -9.01
CA LEU A 33 13.97 -5.63 -9.52
C LEU A 33 13.88 -5.64 -11.05
N ALA A 34 13.49 -4.51 -11.66
CA ALA A 34 13.47 -4.35 -13.11
C ALA A 34 14.84 -4.56 -13.75
N SER A 35 15.94 -4.13 -13.09
CA SER A 35 17.31 -4.36 -13.58
C SER A 35 17.76 -5.83 -13.52
N TYR A 36 17.17 -6.62 -12.61
CA TYR A 36 17.46 -8.05 -12.48
C TYR A 36 16.66 -8.92 -13.47
N MET A 37 15.49 -8.49 -13.91
CA MET A 37 14.64 -9.25 -14.85
C MET A 37 15.36 -9.71 -16.13
N PRO A 38 16.15 -8.86 -16.81
CA PRO A 38 16.86 -9.26 -18.03
C PRO A 38 18.01 -10.27 -17.80
N LYS A 39 18.41 -10.51 -16.54
CA LYS A 39 19.39 -11.56 -16.19
C LYS A 39 18.72 -12.94 -16.09
N ILE A 40 17.43 -12.98 -15.78
CA ILE A 40 16.65 -14.22 -15.64
C ILE A 40 16.01 -14.58 -16.97
N ILE A 41 15.46 -13.58 -17.67
CA ILE A 41 14.80 -13.76 -18.97
C ILE A 41 15.61 -12.99 -20.01
N PRO A 42 16.27 -13.67 -20.97
CA PRO A 42 17.03 -12.99 -22.01
C PRO A 42 16.05 -12.26 -22.94
N VAL A 43 15.92 -10.96 -22.73
CA VAL A 43 15.02 -10.09 -23.48
C VAL A 43 15.80 -9.04 -24.27
N GLY A 44 15.27 -8.66 -25.44
CA GLY A 44 15.84 -7.60 -26.29
C GLY A 44 15.82 -6.23 -25.60
N GLY A 45 16.63 -5.30 -26.10
CA GLY A 45 16.83 -3.97 -25.48
C GLY A 45 15.53 -3.18 -25.26
N PHE A 46 14.58 -3.27 -26.21
CA PHE A 46 13.26 -2.63 -26.09
C PHE A 46 12.45 -3.15 -24.88
N VAL A 47 12.43 -4.47 -24.69
CA VAL A 47 11.68 -5.10 -23.59
C VAL A 47 12.29 -4.75 -22.23
N LYS A 48 13.62 -4.55 -22.15
CA LYS A 48 14.26 -4.06 -20.92
C LYS A 48 13.71 -2.70 -20.50
N ILE A 49 13.54 -1.78 -21.46
CA ILE A 49 12.98 -0.45 -21.21
C ILE A 49 11.52 -0.58 -20.75
N MET A 50 10.74 -1.43 -21.40
CA MET A 50 9.35 -1.70 -20.98
C MET A 50 9.26 -2.22 -19.54
N PHE A 51 10.20 -3.07 -19.10
CA PHE A 51 10.24 -3.50 -17.70
C PHE A 51 10.47 -2.35 -16.74
N TYR A 52 11.39 -1.43 -17.02
CA TYR A 52 11.60 -0.26 -16.14
C TYR A 52 10.34 0.61 -16.04
N VAL A 53 9.65 0.85 -17.17
CA VAL A 53 8.39 1.62 -17.16
C VAL A 53 7.32 0.89 -16.36
N LEU A 54 7.14 -0.42 -16.61
CA LEU A 54 6.13 -1.22 -15.92
C LEU A 54 6.37 -1.27 -14.41
N PHE A 55 7.58 -1.61 -13.99
CA PHE A 55 7.94 -1.67 -12.57
C PHE A 55 7.91 -0.28 -11.91
N GLY A 56 8.23 0.79 -12.65
CA GLY A 56 8.04 2.16 -12.18
C GLY A 56 6.58 2.49 -11.89
N ILE A 57 5.68 2.14 -12.82
CA ILE A 57 4.22 2.33 -12.65
C ILE A 57 3.70 1.47 -11.48
N VAL A 58 4.12 0.21 -11.36
CA VAL A 58 3.74 -0.67 -10.25
C VAL A 58 4.27 -0.13 -8.92
N GLY A 59 5.51 0.35 -8.88
CA GLY A 59 6.09 0.98 -7.70
C GLY A 59 5.29 2.20 -7.25
N LEU A 60 4.91 3.07 -8.19
CA LEU A 60 4.03 4.21 -7.90
C LEU A 60 2.66 3.74 -7.39
N PHE A 61 2.06 2.75 -8.04
CA PHE A 61 0.77 2.19 -7.66
C PHE A 61 0.77 1.65 -6.23
N LEU A 62 1.84 0.99 -5.79
CA LEU A 62 1.96 0.47 -4.43
C LEU A 62 2.02 1.57 -3.36
N CYS A 63 2.54 2.74 -3.72
CA CYS A 63 2.65 3.90 -2.85
C CYS A 63 1.34 4.69 -2.72
N ILE A 64 0.45 4.62 -3.72
CA ILE A 64 -0.84 5.32 -3.74
C ILE A 64 -1.73 4.82 -2.58
N LYS A 65 -2.47 5.77 -1.99
CA LYS A 65 -3.53 5.49 -1.02
C LYS A 65 -4.84 5.30 -1.76
N PRO A 66 -5.48 4.12 -1.67
CA PRO A 66 -6.75 3.87 -2.34
C PRO A 66 -7.86 4.69 -1.68
N ALA A 67 -8.84 5.13 -2.47
CA ALA A 67 -9.99 5.90 -1.97
C ALA A 67 -10.77 5.16 -0.86
N ASN A 68 -10.81 3.83 -0.93
CA ASN A 68 -11.53 2.98 0.02
C ASN A 68 -10.73 2.73 1.32
N SER A 69 -9.44 3.08 1.38
CA SER A 69 -8.62 2.96 2.59
C SER A 69 -7.61 4.12 2.68
N PRO A 70 -8.05 5.34 2.99
CA PRO A 70 -7.19 6.54 2.96
C PRO A 70 -6.08 6.53 4.02
N THR A 71 -6.19 5.64 5.01
CA THR A 71 -5.21 5.47 6.09
C THR A 71 -4.06 4.55 5.68
N ASN A 72 -4.28 3.63 4.74
CA ASN A 72 -3.32 2.60 4.35
C ASN A 72 -2.85 2.80 2.90
N ARG A 73 -1.62 2.37 2.59
CA ARG A 73 -1.11 2.34 1.22
C ARG A 73 -1.57 1.06 0.52
N ASN A 74 -1.60 1.06 -0.81
CA ASN A 74 -1.94 -0.12 -1.60
C ASN A 74 -1.09 -1.35 -1.24
N ILE A 75 0.20 -1.18 -0.93
CA ILE A 75 1.05 -2.30 -0.47
C ILE A 75 0.51 -3.01 0.78
N LYS A 76 -0.05 -2.25 1.72
CA LYS A 76 -0.60 -2.81 2.96
C LYS A 76 -1.94 -3.48 2.70
N VAL A 77 -2.79 -2.88 1.87
CA VAL A 77 -4.06 -3.48 1.46
C VAL A 77 -3.83 -4.82 0.74
N ILE A 78 -2.86 -4.87 -0.19
CA ILE A 78 -2.51 -6.12 -0.88
C ILE A 78 -1.97 -7.16 0.10
N LEU A 79 -1.11 -6.76 1.04
CA LEU A 79 -0.60 -7.66 2.07
C LEU A 79 -1.73 -8.21 2.94
N ASP A 80 -2.69 -7.37 3.33
CA ASP A 80 -3.86 -7.75 4.12
C ASP A 80 -4.76 -8.73 3.33
N MET A 81 -4.94 -8.49 2.02
CA MET A 81 -5.66 -9.42 1.14
C MET A 81 -4.93 -10.76 0.97
N LEU A 82 -3.59 -10.76 0.87
CA LEU A 82 -2.79 -11.99 0.78
C LEU A 82 -2.82 -12.79 2.10
N LYS A 83 -2.95 -12.10 3.23
CA LYS A 83 -3.09 -12.71 4.57
C LYS A 83 -4.53 -13.08 4.92
N GLN A 84 -5.49 -12.69 4.09
CA GLN A 84 -6.90 -12.98 4.31
C GLN A 84 -7.12 -14.49 4.15
N ASP A 85 -7.25 -15.19 5.27
CA ASP A 85 -7.55 -16.62 5.27
C ASP A 85 -9.04 -16.82 4.98
N ASN A 86 -9.36 -17.21 3.76
CA ASN A 86 -10.74 -17.47 3.34
C ASN A 86 -11.28 -18.82 3.86
N LYS A 87 -10.48 -19.60 4.61
CA LYS A 87 -10.87 -20.90 5.16
C LYS A 87 -11.42 -20.81 6.58
N ASN A 88 -11.18 -19.72 7.29
CA ASN A 88 -11.74 -19.49 8.61
C ASN A 88 -13.06 -18.73 8.48
N TYR A 89 -14.17 -19.46 8.61
CA TYR A 89 -15.49 -18.86 8.75
C TYR A 89 -15.55 -18.11 10.07
N HIS A 90 -15.57 -16.78 10.02
CA HIS A 90 -15.92 -15.96 11.17
C HIS A 90 -17.44 -15.83 11.19
N PRO A 91 -18.18 -16.53 12.08
CA PRO A 91 -19.61 -16.32 12.20
C PRO A 91 -19.86 -14.85 12.51
N ILE A 92 -20.73 -14.22 11.72
CA ILE A 92 -21.23 -12.89 12.01
C ILE A 92 -22.11 -13.06 13.26
N GLU A 93 -21.60 -12.69 14.43
CA GLU A 93 -22.40 -12.62 15.65
C GLU A 93 -23.41 -11.48 15.48
N VAL A 94 -24.62 -11.82 15.00
CA VAL A 94 -25.71 -10.87 14.86
C VAL A 94 -26.37 -10.67 16.22
N ASN A 95 -25.72 -9.94 17.11
CA ASN A 95 -26.23 -9.59 18.45
C ASN A 95 -27.43 -8.60 18.42
N THR A 96 -28.00 -8.32 17.25
CA THR A 96 -29.06 -7.30 17.08
C THR A 96 -30.33 -7.79 16.39
N ILE A 97 -30.44 -9.07 16.01
CA ILE A 97 -31.72 -9.60 15.50
C ILE A 97 -32.48 -10.23 16.68
N SER A 98 -33.28 -9.41 17.36
CA SER A 98 -34.38 -9.92 18.18
C SER A 98 -35.39 -10.58 17.25
N SER A 99 -35.51 -11.91 17.34
CA SER A 99 -36.55 -12.66 16.64
C SER A 99 -37.90 -12.31 17.27
N GLU A 100 -38.81 -11.72 16.49
CA GLU A 100 -40.21 -11.49 16.89
C GLU A 100 -40.98 -12.78 17.23
N THR A 101 -40.39 -13.95 16.98
CA THR A 101 -41.01 -15.27 17.19
C THR A 101 -40.93 -15.76 18.64
N GLU A 102 -40.17 -15.09 19.51
CA GLU A 102 -40.02 -15.49 20.93
C GLU A 102 -41.14 -14.93 21.83
N LYS A 103 -42.10 -14.18 21.28
CA LYS A 103 -43.34 -13.82 21.97
C LYS A 103 -44.50 -14.67 21.46
N LYS A 104 -44.65 -15.86 22.04
CA LYS A 104 -45.97 -16.50 22.16
C LYS A 104 -46.06 -17.39 23.38
#